data_AF-A0A8S3YCT9-F1
#
_entry.id   AF-A0A8S3YCT9-F1
#
_cell.length_a   1.000
_cell.length_b   1.000
_cell.length_c   1.000
_cell.angle_alpha   90.00
_cell.angle_beta   90.00
_cell.angle_gamma   90.00
#
_symmetry.space_group_name_H-M   'P 1'
#
loop_
_entity.id
_entity.type
_entity.pdbx_description
1 polymer ?
#
loop_
_entity_poly.entity_id
_entity_poly.type
_entity_poly.pdbx_seq_one_letter_code
_entity_poly.pdbx_strand_id
1 'polypeptide(L)'
;RMLGYWPFGSFLCATWILLDYGMTFASVFTIVAISSDRFWSVFWSLSYRTVNKKKKSMVMLAIVWLLTCVLWIPPLVLDRVNNHQSPDECRWDPAHNRHFVYIIAIVGHHGPCFLMLFFYFFVFFYLRKRVKFGLMKVSECY
;
A
#
# COMPACT_ATOMS: atom_id res chain seq x y z
N ARG A 1 -9.55 -16.80 17.60
CA ARG A 1 -9.29 -16.71 19.05
C ARG A 1 -9.20 -18.13 19.60
N MET A 2 -8.01 -18.69 19.83
CA MET A 2 -7.87 -20.07 20.35
C MET A 2 -7.60 -20.14 21.87
N LEU A 3 -7.09 -19.07 22.48
CA LEU A 3 -6.79 -19.01 23.93
C LEU A 3 -7.79 -18.17 24.74
N GLY A 4 -8.62 -17.35 24.09
CA GLY A 4 -9.56 -16.45 24.78
C GLY A 4 -8.92 -15.21 25.43
N TYR A 5 -7.60 -15.22 25.72
CA TYR A 5 -6.84 -14.12 26.32
C TYR A 5 -5.42 -14.00 25.71
N TRP A 6 -4.70 -12.91 26.02
CA TRP A 6 -3.35 -12.63 25.54
C TRP A 6 -2.27 -12.79 26.64
N PRO A 7 -1.42 -13.82 26.59
CA PRO A 7 -0.46 -14.11 27.67
C PRO A 7 0.88 -13.37 27.56
N PHE A 8 1.18 -12.73 26.42
CA PHE A 8 2.53 -12.21 26.11
C PHE A 8 2.77 -10.77 26.59
N GLY A 9 1.82 -10.19 27.32
CA GLY A 9 1.89 -8.82 27.83
C GLY A 9 1.72 -7.73 26.74
N SER A 10 1.69 -6.48 27.20
CA SER A 10 1.27 -5.32 26.39
C SER A 10 2.24 -4.97 25.25
N PHE A 11 3.56 -5.17 25.45
CA PHE A 11 4.56 -4.86 24.43
C PHE A 11 4.43 -5.75 23.18
N LEU A 12 4.34 -7.07 23.40
CA LEU A 12 4.14 -8.02 22.30
C LEU A 12 2.77 -7.86 21.66
N CYS A 13 1.75 -7.46 22.43
CA CYS A 13 0.45 -7.12 21.87
C CYS A 13 0.52 -5.89 20.94
N ALA A 14 1.20 -4.81 21.35
CA ALA A 14 1.38 -3.63 20.51
C ALA A 14 2.14 -3.96 19.24
N THR A 15 3.20 -4.77 19.36
CA THR A 15 3.98 -5.25 18.21
C THR A 15 3.14 -6.10 17.27
N TRP A 16 2.34 -7.02 17.82
CA TRP A 16 1.45 -7.87 17.03
C TRP A 16 0.42 -7.08 16.24
N ILE A 17 -0.25 -6.12 16.89
CA ILE A 17 -1.21 -5.22 16.24
C ILE A 17 -0.52 -4.37 15.17
N LEU A 18 0.65 -3.82 15.47
CA LEU A 18 1.44 -3.06 14.49
C LEU A 18 1.76 -3.90 13.25
N LEU A 19 2.16 -5.15 13.44
CA LEU A 19 2.53 -6.05 12.35
C LEU A 19 1.31 -6.47 11.54
N ASP A 20 0.22 -6.91 12.16
CA ASP A 20 -0.98 -7.39 11.47
C ASP A 20 -1.56 -6.31 10.54
N TYR A 21 -1.81 -5.14 11.10
CA TYR A 21 -2.38 -4.02 10.36
C TYR A 21 -1.34 -3.34 9.46
N GLY A 22 -0.11 -3.14 9.93
CA GLY A 22 0.95 -2.50 9.16
C GLY A 22 1.33 -3.29 7.91
N MET A 23 1.46 -4.62 8.02
CA MET A 23 1.81 -5.49 6.88
C MET A 23 0.73 -5.48 5.81
N THR A 24 -0.55 -5.39 6.20
CA THR A 24 -1.66 -5.25 5.26
C THR A 24 -1.50 -3.97 4.41
N PHE A 25 -1.12 -2.86 5.02
CA PHE A 25 -0.93 -1.58 4.32
C PHE A 25 0.34 -1.58 3.48
N ALA A 26 1.42 -2.18 4.00
CA ALA A 26 2.66 -2.36 3.23
C ALA A 26 2.40 -3.15 1.94
N SER A 27 1.57 -4.20 1.99
CA SER A 27 1.17 -4.97 0.81
C SER A 27 0.43 -4.09 -0.20
N VAL A 28 -0.58 -3.34 0.22
CA VAL A 28 -1.36 -2.43 -0.64
C VAL A 28 -0.45 -1.39 -1.30
N PHE A 29 0.38 -0.69 -0.53
CA PHE A 29 1.30 0.31 -1.08
C PHE A 29 2.37 -0.28 -1.98
N THR A 30 2.82 -1.51 -1.70
CA THR A 30 3.74 -2.23 -2.61
C THR A 30 3.08 -2.47 -3.97
N ILE A 31 1.82 -2.90 -3.99
CA ILE A 31 1.06 -3.10 -5.22
C ILE A 31 0.89 -1.77 -5.98
N VAL A 32 0.57 -0.67 -5.27
CA VAL A 32 0.53 0.69 -5.86
C VAL A 32 1.88 1.07 -6.47
N ALA A 33 2.96 0.82 -5.75
CA ALA A 33 4.31 1.12 -6.22
C ALA A 33 4.64 0.33 -7.49
N ILE A 34 4.35 -0.97 -7.53
CA ILE A 34 4.54 -1.82 -8.72
C ILE A 34 3.73 -1.28 -9.90
N SER A 35 2.45 -0.95 -9.71
CA SER A 35 1.59 -0.41 -10.77
C SER A 35 2.07 0.95 -11.27
N SER A 36 2.56 1.80 -10.36
CA SER A 36 3.14 3.10 -10.71
C SER A 36 4.40 2.93 -11.57
N ASP A 37 5.26 1.97 -11.24
CA ASP A 37 6.45 1.64 -12.03
C ASP A 37 6.07 1.19 -13.45
N ARG A 38 5.02 0.38 -13.57
CA ARG A 38 4.48 -0.07 -14.86
C ARG A 38 3.89 1.07 -15.67
N PHE A 39 3.09 1.92 -15.03
CA PHE A 39 2.53 3.10 -15.67
C PHE A 39 3.64 3.97 -16.26
N TRP A 40 4.65 4.32 -15.46
CA TRP A 40 5.73 5.19 -15.94
C TRP A 40 6.59 4.54 -17.03
N SER A 41 6.82 3.23 -16.95
CA SER A 41 7.53 2.48 -18.01
C SER A 41 6.80 2.50 -19.35
N VAL A 42 5.46 2.49 -19.33
CA VAL A 42 4.61 2.45 -20.52
C VAL A 42 4.50 3.83 -21.17
N PHE A 43 4.29 4.87 -20.37
CA PHE A 43 4.09 6.24 -20.85
C PHE A 43 5.41 6.97 -21.17
N TRP A 44 6.46 6.74 -20.38
CA TRP A 44 7.78 7.38 -20.56
C TRP A 44 8.89 6.38 -20.92
N SER A 45 8.60 5.45 -21.84
CA SER A 45 9.51 4.35 -22.17
C SER A 45 10.94 4.75 -22.52
N LEU A 46 11.16 5.91 -23.18
CA LEU A 46 12.49 6.37 -23.59
C LEU A 46 13.32 6.96 -22.42
N SER A 47 12.70 7.84 -21.63
CA SER A 47 13.36 8.50 -20.49
C SER A 47 13.48 7.56 -19.28
N TYR A 48 12.56 6.62 -19.11
CA TYR A 48 12.55 5.70 -17.99
C TYR A 48 13.56 4.53 -18.14
N ARG A 49 13.98 4.23 -19.37
CA ARG A 49 14.93 3.13 -19.66
C ARG A 49 16.35 3.41 -19.19
N THR A 50 16.73 4.68 -19.06
CA THR A 50 18.08 5.10 -18.62
C THR A 50 18.24 5.12 -17.10
N VAL A 51 17.16 4.91 -16.34
CA VAL A 51 17.17 4.92 -14.87
C VAL A 51 17.62 3.56 -14.31
N ASN A 52 18.45 3.58 -13.27
CA ASN A 52 18.88 2.37 -12.56
C ASN A 52 17.70 1.73 -11.79
N LYS A 53 17.18 0.63 -12.35
CA LYS A 53 16.00 -0.10 -11.82
C LYS A 53 16.18 -0.57 -10.37
N LYS A 54 17.37 -1.07 -10.01
CA LYS A 54 17.62 -1.59 -8.64
C LYS A 54 17.54 -0.48 -7.60
N LYS A 55 18.23 0.64 -7.84
CA LYS A 55 18.20 1.80 -6.93
C LYS A 55 16.79 2.35 -6.79
N LYS A 56 16.06 2.43 -7.90
CA LYS A 56 14.67 2.88 -7.90
C LYS A 56 13.76 1.96 -7.07
N SER A 57 13.79 0.64 -7.30
CA SER A 57 12.96 -0.30 -6.56
C SER A 57 13.25 -0.27 -5.05
N MET A 58 14.52 -0.13 -4.65
CA MET A 58 14.89 0.04 -3.24
C MET A 58 14.32 1.33 -2.65
N VAL A 59 14.41 2.46 -3.37
CA VAL A 59 13.83 3.73 -2.93
C VAL A 59 12.31 3.64 -2.81
N MET A 60 11.64 2.99 -3.76
CA MET A 60 10.18 2.78 -3.70
C MET A 60 9.78 1.92 -2.50
N LEU A 61 10.51 0.83 -2.23
CA LEU A 61 10.27 0.01 -1.04
C LEU A 61 10.51 0.80 0.24
N ALA A 62 11.58 1.60 0.32
CA ALA A 62 11.84 2.44 1.48
C ALA A 62 10.69 3.44 1.72
N ILE A 63 10.17 4.07 0.66
CA ILE A 63 8.99 4.96 0.75
C ILE A 63 7.76 4.18 1.24
N VAL A 64 7.49 2.99 0.71
CA VAL A 64 6.37 2.15 1.15
C VAL A 64 6.46 1.86 2.65
N TRP A 65 7.63 1.43 3.13
CA TRP A 65 7.85 1.16 4.55
C TRP A 65 7.67 2.42 5.41
N LEU A 66 8.21 3.56 4.98
CA LEU A 66 8.06 4.83 5.68
C LEU A 66 6.58 5.23 5.77
N LEU A 67 5.82 5.14 4.68
CA LEU A 67 4.38 5.45 4.66
C LEU A 67 3.60 4.53 5.60
N THR A 68 3.88 3.23 5.59
CA THR A 68 3.26 2.27 6.51
C THR A 68 3.55 2.63 7.97
N CYS A 69 4.81 2.92 8.30
CA CYS A 69 5.21 3.31 9.66
C CYS A 69 4.54 4.61 10.11
N VAL A 70 4.48 5.63 9.24
CA VAL A 70 3.85 6.91 9.54
C VAL A 70 2.35 6.77 9.77
N LEU A 71 1.68 5.88 9.04
CA LEU A 71 0.24 5.67 9.20
C LEU A 71 -0.12 4.86 10.45
N TRP A 72 0.74 3.93 10.89
CA TRP A 72 0.40 2.99 11.97
C TRP A 72 1.07 3.27 13.32
N ILE A 73 2.30 3.78 13.35
CA ILE A 73 3.04 3.96 14.61
C ILE A 73 2.44 5.08 15.47
N PRO A 74 2.29 6.34 15.00
CA PRO A 74 1.78 7.42 15.85
C PRO A 74 0.42 7.12 16.50
N PRO A 75 -0.59 6.62 15.76
CA PRO A 75 -1.89 6.34 16.36
C PRO A 75 -1.89 5.15 17.29
N LEU A 76 -1.08 4.12 17.01
CA LEU A 76 -0.90 3.02 17.94
C LEU A 76 -0.27 3.51 19.24
N VAL A 77 0.75 4.37 19.17
CA VAL A 77 1.38 4.96 20.36
C VAL A 77 0.38 5.81 21.13
N LEU A 78 -0.38 6.67 20.45
CA LEU A 78 -1.42 7.49 21.08
C LEU A 78 -2.52 6.65 21.74
N ASP A 79 -2.95 5.56 21.10
CA ASP A 79 -3.90 4.62 21.68
C ASP A 79 -3.36 3.99 22.97
N ARG A 80 -2.10 3.52 22.96
CA ARG A 80 -1.46 2.89 24.13
C ARG A 80 -1.17 3.84 25.28
N VAL A 81 -0.90 5.12 24.99
CA VAL A 81 -0.65 6.14 26.01
C VAL A 81 -1.96 6.59 26.67
N ASN A 82 -3.02 6.77 25.88
CA ASN A 82 -4.29 7.32 26.38
C ASN A 82 -5.22 6.26 26.96
N ASN A 83 -5.12 5.00 26.53
CA ASN A 83 -6.00 3.93 26.95
C ASN A 83 -5.23 2.88 27.76
N HIS A 84 -5.62 2.68 29.02
CA HIS A 84 -5.18 1.52 29.79
C HIS A 84 -5.92 0.27 29.30
N GLN A 85 -5.27 -0.49 28.42
CA GLN A 85 -5.73 -1.81 28.02
C GLN A 85 -5.62 -2.79 29.18
N SER A 86 -6.66 -3.59 29.37
CA SER A 86 -6.60 -4.75 30.25
C SER A 86 -5.47 -5.68 29.78
N PRO A 87 -4.66 -6.23 30.69
CA PRO A 87 -3.50 -7.06 30.33
C PRO A 87 -3.89 -8.33 29.56
N ASP A 88 -5.14 -8.78 29.72
CA ASP A 88 -5.63 -10.05 29.19
C ASP A 88 -6.23 -9.93 27.78
N GLU A 89 -6.50 -8.71 27.28
CA GLU A 89 -7.09 -8.49 25.96
C GLU A 89 -6.14 -7.74 25.02
N CYS A 90 -5.62 -8.46 24.02
CA CYS A 90 -4.90 -7.84 22.92
C CYS A 90 -5.85 -7.49 21.76
N ARG A 91 -6.37 -6.27 21.78
CA ARG A 91 -7.29 -5.78 20.74
C ARG A 91 -7.13 -4.29 20.52
N TRP A 92 -6.99 -3.89 19.26
CA TRP A 92 -7.18 -2.50 18.87
C TRP A 92 -8.68 -2.21 18.71
N ASP A 93 -9.19 -1.20 19.40
CA ASP A 93 -10.59 -0.78 19.29
C ASP A 93 -10.72 0.49 18.43
N PRO A 94 -11.13 0.37 17.16
CA PRO A 94 -11.35 1.52 16.29
C PRO A 94 -12.45 2.47 16.77
N ALA A 95 -13.34 2.04 17.69
CA ALA A 95 -14.45 2.87 18.17
C ALA A 95 -14.00 4.12 18.95
N HIS A 96 -12.79 4.10 19.53
CA HIS A 96 -12.28 5.21 20.33
C HIS A 96 -12.02 6.49 19.52
N ASN A 97 -11.76 6.38 18.22
CA ASN A 97 -11.50 7.53 17.35
C ASN A 97 -12.03 7.31 15.93
N ARG A 98 -13.34 7.48 15.73
CA ARG A 98 -14.00 7.38 14.40
C ARG A 98 -13.29 8.17 13.30
N HIS A 99 -12.86 9.40 13.58
CA HIS A 99 -12.19 10.27 12.60
C HIS A 99 -10.89 9.64 12.11
N PHE A 100 -10.13 9.07 13.04
CA PHE A 100 -8.86 8.44 12.75
C PHE A 100 -9.04 7.18 11.88
N VAL A 101 -10.05 6.37 12.19
CA VAL A 101 -10.43 5.18 11.39
C VAL A 101 -10.82 5.56 9.96
N TYR A 102 -11.65 6.60 9.80
CA TYR A 102 -12.02 7.09 8.47
C TYR A 102 -10.80 7.58 7.67
N ILE A 103 -9.90 8.32 8.31
CA ILE A 103 -8.67 8.81 7.65
C ILE A 103 -7.80 7.64 7.18
N ILE A 104 -7.52 6.66 8.05
CA ILE A 104 -6.76 5.47 7.65
C ILE A 104 -7.45 4.74 6.50
N ALA A 105 -8.76 4.51 6.61
CA ALA A 105 -9.51 3.73 5.61
C ALA A 105 -9.50 4.43 4.24
N ILE A 106 -9.57 5.75 4.22
CA ILE A 106 -9.46 6.52 2.98
C ILE A 106 -8.03 6.46 2.45
N VAL A 107 -7.03 6.78 3.28
CA VAL A 107 -5.64 6.95 2.84
C VAL A 107 -4.96 5.62 2.48
N GLY A 108 -5.27 4.53 3.19
CA GLY A 108 -4.59 3.25 2.97
C GLY A 108 -5.44 2.14 2.37
N HIS A 109 -6.71 2.39 2.05
CA HIS A 109 -7.51 1.46 1.23
C HIS A 109 -8.14 2.14 0.02
N HIS A 110 -9.03 3.11 0.22
CA HIS A 110 -9.82 3.69 -0.89
C HIS A 110 -8.95 4.50 -1.85
N GLY A 111 -8.09 5.37 -1.35
CA GLY A 111 -7.14 6.15 -2.15
C GLY A 111 -6.24 5.26 -3.01
N PRO A 112 -5.55 4.25 -2.43
CA PRO A 112 -4.82 3.24 -3.17
C PRO A 112 -5.64 2.53 -4.23
N CYS A 113 -6.86 2.09 -3.91
CA CYS A 113 -7.76 1.44 -4.88
C CYS A 113 -8.09 2.36 -6.06
N PHE A 114 -8.48 3.61 -5.82
CA PHE A 114 -8.75 4.57 -6.88
C PHE A 114 -7.52 4.85 -7.74
N LEU A 115 -6.36 5.03 -7.13
CA LEU A 115 -5.10 5.26 -7.83
C LEU A 115 -4.70 4.08 -8.72
N MET A 116 -4.87 2.85 -8.21
CA MET A 116 -4.65 1.61 -8.95
C MET A 116 -5.57 1.49 -10.17
N LEU A 117 -6.87 1.72 -9.98
CA LEU A 117 -7.86 1.68 -11.06
C LEU A 117 -7.53 2.71 -12.14
N PHE A 118 -7.14 3.92 -11.73
CA PHE A 118 -6.69 4.96 -12.65
C PHE A 118 -5.47 4.48 -13.46
N PHE A 119 -4.39 4.03 -12.81
CA PHE A 119 -3.20 3.56 -13.53
C PHE A 119 -3.50 2.41 -14.48
N TYR A 120 -4.28 1.41 -14.05
CA TYR A 120 -4.62 0.28 -14.89
C TYR A 120 -5.50 0.64 -16.08
N PHE A 121 -6.50 1.50 -15.88
CA PHE A 121 -7.35 1.98 -16.96
C PHE A 121 -6.51 2.65 -18.07
N PHE A 122 -5.59 3.54 -17.67
CA PHE A 122 -4.72 4.24 -18.61
C PHE A 122 -3.74 3.31 -19.33
N VAL A 123 -3.10 2.40 -18.60
CA VAL A 123 -2.19 1.41 -19.19
C VAL A 123 -2.94 0.53 -20.20
N PHE A 124 -4.12 0.04 -19.83
CA PHE A 124 -4.94 -0.79 -20.70
C PHE A 124 -5.31 -0.07 -22.01
N PHE A 125 -5.76 1.17 -21.92
CA PHE A 125 -6.11 1.97 -23.09
C PHE A 125 -4.89 2.21 -24.00
N TYR A 126 -3.76 2.58 -23.41
CA TYR A 126 -2.52 2.82 -24.17
C TYR A 126 -2.02 1.55 -24.87
N LEU A 127 -2.03 0.40 -24.17
CA LEU A 127 -1.63 -0.88 -24.75
C LEU A 127 -2.56 -1.28 -25.92
N ARG A 128 -3.89 -1.14 -25.77
CA ARG A 128 -4.84 -1.40 -26.87
C ARG A 128 -4.57 -0.53 -28.08
N LYS A 129 -4.28 0.76 -27.87
CA LYS A 129 -3.94 1.69 -28.94
C LYS A 129 -2.67 1.24 -29.66
N ARG A 130 -1.61 0.88 -28.92
CA ARG A 130 -0.35 0.36 -29.49
C ARG A 130 -0.54 -0.92 -30.31
N VAL A 131 -1.33 -1.88 -29.80
CA VAL A 131 -1.61 -3.14 -30.51
C VAL A 131 -2.35 -2.86 -31.82
N LYS A 132 -3.39 -2.02 -31.81
CA LYS A 132 -4.13 -1.66 -33.03
C LYS A 132 -3.24 -1.02 -34.09
N PHE A 133 -2.34 -0.10 -33.70
CA PHE A 133 -1.37 0.50 -34.63
C PHE A 133 -0.33 -0.50 -35.14
N GLY A 134 0.14 -1.42 -34.29
CA GLY A 134 1.03 -2.50 -34.70
C GLY A 134 0.40 -3.42 -35.75
N LEU A 135 -0.87 -3.79 -35.55
CA LEU A 135 -1.63 -4.60 -36.50
C LEU A 135 -1.83 -3.91 -37.85
N MET A 136 -2.14 -2.60 -37.87
CA MET A 136 -2.29 -1.84 -39.13
C MET A 136 -0.97 -1.77 -39.92
N LYS A 137 0.18 -1.62 -39.24
CA LYS A 137 1.49 -1.67 -39.91
C LYS A 137 1.80 -3.04 -40.52
N VAL A 138 1.42 -4.12 -39.83
CA VAL A 138 1.64 -5.49 -40.33
C VAL A 138 0.80 -5.75 -41.58
N SER A 139 -0.45 -5.28 -41.62
CA SER A 139 -1.31 -5.42 -42.82
C SER A 139 -0.85 -4.60 -44.02
N GLU A 140 -0.05 -3.55 -43.82
CA GLU A 140 0.51 -2.74 -44.92
C GLU A 140 1.77 -3.38 -45.54
N CYS A 141 2.39 -4.34 -44.84
CA CYS A 141 3.53 -5.11 -45.32
C CYS A 141 3.15 -6.39 -46.08
N TYR A 142 1.86 -6.68 -46.25
CA TYR A 142 1.34 -7.85 -46.97
C TYR A 142 0.48 -7.42 -48.14
#